data_AF-A0A396NLS6-F1
#
_entry.id   AF-A0A396NLS6-F1
#
_cell.length_a   1.000
_cell.length_b   1.000
_cell.length_c   1.000
_cell.angle_alpha   90.00
_cell.angle_beta   90.00
_cell.angle_gamma   90.00
#
_symmetry.space_group_name_H-M   'P 1'
#
loop_
_entity.id
_entity.type
_entity.pdbx_description
1 polymer ?
#
loop_
_entity_poly.entity_id
_entity_poly.type
_entity_poly.pdbx_seq_one_letter_code
_entity_poly.pdbx_strand_id
1 'polypeptide(L)'
;MENSLQKEIDLMAKSIKTDNYPMSIGELANLYLDGDLQINPIYQRMFRWDITQQSALIESILLNIPIPPVYVYQNEKGKWNLIDGQQRLSTIFKFMGILKNESEDGSTEEVEVEPLTCTKFLPSLEGKYWDNEDEDISLTDAQRRYIKRSKILIIIIDKSSDEFAQYEMFQRLNTGGSHLSPQEIRNCIIVMKNEEFYKKLRDMSKYTNFINSVPISEKDSEEQGYLEFVVKFFILRYSKFDVSDSENYNNFLTDEILELINKNNIDFEEEKDIFQKTFDLLYEVMDENAFKKYDKEKNKSYGPVLVGAYEAIIPGLTANIDYYQENTEELSEVIKQVYSSDGYLAAIKRGVRPVGRIKRLAEFSKEIFLRGE
;
A
#
# COMPACT_ATOMS: atom_id res chain seq x y z
N MET A 1 -34.76 2.29 27.50
CA MET A 1 -33.59 1.57 26.96
C MET A 1 -33.10 2.40 25.80
N GLU A 2 -31.92 3.01 25.90
CA GLU A 2 -31.29 3.65 24.74
C GLU A 2 -31.19 2.64 23.60
N ASN A 3 -31.65 3.06 22.42
CA ASN A 3 -31.62 2.29 21.18
C ASN A 3 -30.17 1.84 20.92
N SER A 4 -29.93 0.54 20.68
CA SER A 4 -28.57 0.01 20.43
C SER A 4 -27.89 0.75 19.29
N LEU A 5 -28.65 1.13 18.27
CA LEU A 5 -28.17 1.94 17.16
C LEU A 5 -27.68 3.32 17.60
N GLN A 6 -28.36 3.99 18.55
CA GLN A 6 -27.92 5.30 19.02
C GLN A 6 -26.59 5.19 19.78
N LYS A 7 -26.40 4.12 20.56
CA LYS A 7 -25.12 3.86 21.24
C LYS A 7 -24.00 3.60 20.24
N GLU A 8 -24.25 2.80 19.20
CA GLU A 8 -23.28 2.54 18.13
C GLU A 8 -22.91 3.82 17.39
N ILE A 9 -23.90 4.65 17.03
CA ILE A 9 -23.68 5.96 16.41
C ILE A 9 -22.85 6.87 17.32
N ASP A 10 -23.22 6.99 18.60
CA ASP A 10 -22.51 7.88 19.53
C ASP A 10 -21.07 7.43 19.79
N LEU A 11 -20.81 6.13 19.77
CA LEU A 11 -19.46 5.56 19.89
C LEU A 11 -18.63 5.87 18.62
N MET A 12 -19.16 5.55 17.44
CA MET A 12 -18.44 5.73 16.17
C MET A 12 -18.30 7.19 15.75
N ALA A 13 -19.28 8.04 16.03
CA ALA A 13 -19.20 9.47 15.74
C ALA A 13 -18.15 10.18 16.62
N LYS A 14 -17.95 9.70 17.87
CA LYS A 14 -16.87 10.20 18.74
C LYS A 14 -15.49 9.74 18.29
N SER A 15 -15.40 8.58 17.64
CA SER A 15 -14.14 8.01 17.16
C SER A 15 -13.66 8.61 15.84
N ILE A 16 -14.49 9.42 15.16
CA ILE A 16 -14.12 10.17 13.95
C ILE A 16 -14.06 11.65 14.30
N LYS A 17 -12.86 12.21 14.36
CA LYS A 17 -12.68 13.66 14.48
C LYS A 17 -12.09 14.20 13.19
N THR A 18 -12.88 15.02 12.53
CA THR A 18 -12.44 15.73 11.33
C THR A 18 -12.54 17.22 11.55
N ASP A 19 -11.55 17.93 11.04
CA ASP A 19 -11.62 19.38 10.83
C ASP A 19 -11.63 19.65 9.34
N ASN A 20 -12.19 20.78 8.92
CA ASN A 20 -12.13 21.17 7.52
C ASN A 20 -12.13 22.68 7.35
N TYR A 21 -11.30 23.16 6.43
CA TYR A 21 -11.25 24.57 6.09
C TYR A 21 -10.63 24.80 4.70
N PRO A 22 -11.00 25.89 4.03
CA PRO A 22 -10.39 26.25 2.75
C PRO A 22 -9.00 26.87 2.97
N MET A 23 -7.98 26.30 2.33
CA MET A 23 -6.59 26.80 2.35
C MET A 23 -6.17 27.24 0.95
N SER A 24 -5.38 28.31 0.84
CA SER A 24 -4.86 28.76 -0.46
C SER A 24 -3.76 27.83 -0.99
N ILE A 25 -3.62 27.73 -2.31
CA ILE A 25 -2.54 26.95 -2.94
C ILE A 25 -1.16 27.47 -2.49
N GLY A 26 -1.01 28.78 -2.27
CA GLY A 26 0.24 29.35 -1.75
C GLY A 26 0.59 28.86 -0.35
N GLU A 27 -0.40 28.75 0.54
CA GLU A 27 -0.20 28.20 1.89
C GLU A 27 0.16 26.71 1.83
N LEU A 28 -0.52 25.92 0.99
CA LEU A 28 -0.20 24.50 0.77
C LEU A 28 1.22 24.32 0.21
N ALA A 29 1.64 25.18 -0.72
CA ALA A 29 3.00 25.15 -1.27
C ALA A 29 4.05 25.45 -0.18
N ASN A 30 3.78 26.40 0.73
CA ASN A 30 4.69 26.67 1.84
C ASN A 30 4.76 25.49 2.81
N LEU A 31 3.62 24.92 3.22
CA LEU A 31 3.62 23.71 4.08
C LEU A 31 4.42 22.57 3.46
N TYR A 32 4.31 22.39 2.14
CA TYR A 32 5.09 21.37 1.42
C TYR A 32 6.58 21.68 1.43
N LEU A 33 6.98 22.91 1.12
CA LEU A 33 8.38 23.36 1.11
C LEU A 33 9.03 23.28 2.51
N ASP A 34 8.25 23.57 3.56
CA ASP A 34 8.68 23.49 4.97
C ASP A 34 8.72 22.03 5.47
N GLY A 35 8.21 21.08 4.68
CA GLY A 35 8.15 19.65 5.04
C GLY A 35 7.07 19.32 6.07
N ASP A 36 6.09 20.20 6.24
CA ASP A 36 4.92 20.02 7.12
C ASP A 36 3.73 19.38 6.38
N LEU A 37 3.77 19.35 5.04
CA LEU A 37 2.84 18.58 4.20
C LEU A 37 3.63 17.58 3.35
N GLN A 38 3.45 16.28 3.61
CA GLN A 38 4.03 15.20 2.81
C GLN A 38 3.01 14.69 1.78
N ILE A 39 3.26 14.95 0.49
CA ILE A 39 2.38 14.55 -0.62
C ILE A 39 2.81 13.27 -1.35
N ASN A 40 4.03 12.81 -1.11
CA ASN A 40 4.57 11.54 -1.60
C ASN A 40 4.80 10.63 -0.40
N PRO A 41 3.76 9.97 0.10
CA PRO A 41 3.97 8.97 1.10
C PRO A 41 4.72 7.78 0.49
N ILE A 42 5.63 7.17 1.25
CA ILE A 42 6.47 6.03 0.84
C ILE A 42 5.62 4.85 0.31
N TYR A 43 4.31 4.85 0.60
CA TYR A 43 3.34 3.81 0.32
C TYR A 43 2.41 4.03 -0.89
N GLN A 44 2.44 5.18 -1.56
CA GLN A 44 1.57 5.46 -2.71
C GLN A 44 2.32 5.37 -4.04
N ARG A 45 1.58 5.02 -5.10
CA ARG A 45 2.07 4.95 -6.49
C ARG A 45 2.59 6.30 -7.00
N MET A 46 3.49 6.19 -7.99
CA MET A 46 3.98 7.34 -8.76
C MET A 46 2.86 8.13 -9.41
N PHE A 47 3.11 9.41 -9.67
CA PHE A 47 2.26 10.34 -10.42
C PHE A 47 1.78 9.73 -11.76
N ARG A 48 0.46 9.64 -11.97
CA ARG A 48 -0.17 8.92 -13.10
C ARG A 48 -0.91 9.82 -14.08
N TRP A 49 -1.18 11.07 -13.73
CA TRP A 49 -1.90 11.97 -14.63
C TRP A 49 -1.06 12.34 -15.84
N ASP A 50 -1.62 12.15 -17.03
CA ASP A 50 -1.01 12.67 -18.25
C ASP A 50 -1.04 14.20 -18.28
N ILE A 51 -0.26 14.81 -19.17
CA ILE A 51 -0.16 16.28 -19.26
C ILE A 51 -1.51 16.95 -19.63
N THR A 52 -2.42 16.21 -20.26
CA THR A 52 -3.76 16.72 -20.63
C THR A 52 -4.63 16.88 -19.37
N GLN A 53 -4.63 15.88 -18.49
CA GLN A 53 -5.32 15.92 -17.20
C GLN A 53 -4.73 17.00 -16.29
N GLN A 54 -3.40 17.11 -16.28
CA GLN A 54 -2.69 18.15 -15.55
C GLN A 54 -3.13 19.55 -16.02
N SER A 55 -3.14 19.77 -17.34
CA SER A 55 -3.54 21.04 -17.94
C SER A 55 -5.01 21.40 -17.66
N ALA A 56 -5.91 20.41 -17.67
CA ALA A 56 -7.32 20.61 -17.31
C ALA A 56 -7.51 21.03 -15.85
N LEU A 57 -6.69 20.54 -14.92
CA LEU A 57 -6.71 21.01 -13.53
C LEU A 57 -6.25 22.47 -13.42
N ILE A 58 -5.15 22.84 -14.08
CA ILE A 58 -4.66 24.22 -14.07
C ILE A 58 -5.67 25.18 -14.71
N GLU A 59 -6.30 24.78 -15.81
CA GLU A 59 -7.44 25.51 -16.41
C GLU A 59 -8.57 25.71 -15.38
N SER A 60 -8.96 24.65 -14.67
CA SER A 60 -10.03 24.72 -13.67
C SER A 60 -9.70 25.73 -12.56
N ILE A 61 -8.45 25.75 -12.09
CA ILE A 61 -7.99 26.69 -11.05
C ILE A 61 -8.01 28.13 -11.57
N LEU A 62 -7.53 28.38 -12.79
CA LEU A 62 -7.52 29.71 -13.41
C LEU A 62 -8.94 30.25 -13.64
N LEU A 63 -9.89 29.37 -13.94
CA LEU A 63 -11.30 29.70 -14.17
C LEU A 63 -12.15 29.72 -12.89
N ASN A 64 -11.57 29.47 -11.72
CA ASN A 64 -12.27 29.33 -10.44
C ASN A 64 -13.37 28.25 -10.47
N ILE A 65 -13.16 27.18 -11.24
CA ILE A 65 -14.03 26.00 -11.22
C ILE A 65 -13.74 25.21 -9.93
N PRO A 66 -14.75 24.84 -9.14
CA PRO A 66 -14.56 24.06 -7.92
C PRO A 66 -13.85 22.73 -8.21
N ILE A 67 -12.80 22.44 -7.45
CA ILE A 67 -12.10 21.15 -7.49
C ILE A 67 -12.40 20.33 -6.23
N PRO A 68 -12.31 18.99 -6.28
CA PRO A 68 -12.54 18.14 -5.11
C PRO A 68 -11.63 18.48 -3.92
N PRO A 69 -12.09 18.26 -2.67
CA PRO A 69 -11.28 18.49 -1.49
C PRO A 69 -10.02 17.64 -1.48
N VAL A 70 -9.04 18.06 -0.68
CA VAL A 70 -7.84 17.30 -0.36
C VAL A 70 -7.99 16.76 1.05
N TYR A 71 -7.62 15.49 1.25
CA TYR A 71 -7.68 14.85 2.55
C TYR A 71 -6.28 14.66 3.10
N VAL A 72 -6.05 15.08 4.35
CA VAL A 72 -4.78 14.92 5.05
C VAL A 72 -4.98 14.29 6.41
N TYR A 73 -4.02 13.47 6.84
CA TYR A 73 -3.92 12.95 8.19
C TYR A 73 -2.93 13.79 8.96
N GLN A 74 -3.31 14.29 10.14
CA GLN A 74 -2.38 14.97 11.01
C GLN A 74 -1.73 13.98 11.97
N ASN A 75 -0.41 13.86 11.93
CA ASN A 75 0.34 12.97 12.82
C ASN A 75 0.60 13.58 14.21
N GLU A 76 1.24 12.80 15.10
CA GLU A 76 1.51 13.24 16.47
C GLU A 76 2.31 14.53 16.59
N LYS A 77 3.21 14.78 15.63
CA LYS A 77 4.08 15.96 15.53
C LYS A 77 3.37 17.17 14.89
N GLY A 78 2.11 17.02 14.49
CA GLY A 78 1.32 18.08 13.85
C GLY A 78 1.50 18.19 12.34
N LYS A 79 2.39 17.39 11.74
CA LYS A 79 2.62 17.35 10.28
C LYS A 79 1.48 16.63 9.58
N TRP A 80 1.27 16.97 8.32
CA TRP A 80 0.21 16.45 7.48
C TRP A 80 0.74 15.45 6.47
N ASN A 81 0.15 14.26 6.47
CA ASN A 81 0.36 13.25 5.45
C ASN A 81 -0.83 13.24 4.51
N LEU A 82 -0.58 13.39 3.22
CA LEU A 82 -1.62 13.37 2.21
C LEU A 82 -2.25 11.97 2.12
N ILE A 83 -3.58 11.95 2.11
CA ILE A 83 -4.39 10.74 1.98
C ILE A 83 -4.94 10.66 0.56
N ASP A 84 -5.66 11.71 0.14
CA ASP A 84 -6.27 11.85 -1.18
C ASP A 84 -6.01 13.25 -1.73
N GLY A 85 -5.86 13.31 -3.05
CA GLY A 85 -5.48 14.52 -3.78
C GLY A 85 -4.02 14.55 -4.23
N GLN A 86 -3.33 13.41 -4.17
CA GLN A 86 -1.94 13.26 -4.64
C GLN A 86 -1.79 13.82 -6.06
N GLN A 87 -2.56 13.32 -7.02
CA GLN A 87 -2.46 13.77 -8.41
C GLN A 87 -2.73 15.27 -8.56
N ARG A 88 -3.64 15.85 -7.75
CA ARG A 88 -3.97 17.29 -7.78
C ARG A 88 -2.81 18.13 -7.24
N LEU A 89 -2.32 17.83 -6.05
CA LEU A 89 -1.22 18.58 -5.43
C LEU A 89 0.09 18.37 -6.18
N SER A 90 0.42 17.14 -6.59
CA SER A 90 1.59 16.87 -7.41
C SER A 90 1.55 17.65 -8.73
N THR A 91 0.40 17.74 -9.41
CA THR A 91 0.26 18.56 -10.62
C THR A 91 0.54 20.03 -10.35
N ILE A 92 -0.07 20.59 -9.29
CA ILE A 92 0.09 22.01 -8.94
C ILE A 92 1.55 22.30 -8.59
N PHE A 93 2.16 21.47 -7.74
CA PHE A 93 3.54 21.66 -7.30
C PHE A 93 4.55 21.41 -8.42
N LYS A 94 4.29 20.45 -9.33
CA LYS A 94 5.10 20.22 -10.52
C LYS A 94 5.03 21.42 -11.44
N PHE A 95 3.84 21.92 -11.72
CA PHE A 95 3.66 23.10 -12.55
C PHE A 95 4.39 24.31 -11.94
N MET A 96 4.32 24.49 -10.63
CA MET A 96 5.05 25.54 -9.89
C MET A 96 6.57 25.35 -9.83
N GLY A 97 7.11 24.22 -10.31
CA GLY A 97 8.54 23.90 -10.26
C GLY A 97 9.06 23.60 -8.86
N ILE A 98 8.19 23.20 -7.93
CA ILE A 98 8.59 22.90 -6.54
C ILE A 98 8.47 21.43 -6.19
N LEU A 99 7.81 20.61 -7.02
CA LEU A 99 7.66 19.18 -6.75
C LEU A 99 9.02 18.49 -6.74
N LYS A 100 9.26 17.73 -5.68
CA LYS A 100 10.47 16.95 -5.48
C LYS A 100 10.16 15.46 -5.56
N ASN A 101 11.04 14.72 -6.24
CA ASN A 101 11.11 13.26 -6.17
C ASN A 101 12.21 12.87 -5.18
N GLU A 102 11.86 12.02 -4.23
CA GLU A 102 12.85 11.34 -3.41
C GLU A 102 13.28 10.07 -4.14
N SER A 103 14.52 10.06 -4.61
CA SER A 103 15.17 8.89 -5.18
C SER A 103 15.43 7.84 -4.10
N GLU A 104 15.58 6.56 -4.50
CA GLU A 104 15.76 5.46 -3.53
C GLU A 104 17.06 5.57 -2.72
N ASP A 105 18.02 6.38 -3.17
CA ASP A 105 19.28 6.69 -2.48
C ASP A 105 19.16 7.85 -1.47
N GLY A 106 17.96 8.43 -1.31
CA GLY A 106 17.69 9.57 -0.44
C GLY A 106 18.09 10.91 -1.06
N SER A 107 18.53 10.95 -2.31
CA SER A 107 18.68 12.20 -3.04
C SER A 107 17.32 12.77 -3.41
N THR A 108 17.22 14.09 -3.41
CA THR A 108 15.98 14.79 -3.73
C THR A 108 16.21 15.59 -5.00
N GLU A 109 15.58 15.17 -6.09
CA GLU A 109 15.65 15.86 -7.37
C GLU A 109 14.33 16.56 -7.66
N GLU A 110 14.40 17.76 -8.23
CA GLU A 110 13.21 18.46 -8.70
C GLU A 110 12.65 17.75 -9.93
N VAL A 111 11.33 17.58 -9.95
CA VAL A 111 10.66 16.94 -11.08
C VAL A 111 10.69 17.90 -12.26
N GLU A 112 11.12 17.40 -13.43
CA GLU A 112 11.13 18.19 -14.65
C GLU A 112 9.74 18.76 -14.96
N VAL A 113 9.69 20.07 -15.18
CA VAL A 113 8.46 20.79 -15.48
C VAL A 113 8.13 20.62 -16.95
N GLU A 114 6.92 20.15 -17.23
CA GLU A 114 6.41 20.04 -18.60
C GLU A 114 5.50 21.23 -18.93
N PRO A 115 5.48 21.71 -20.19
CA PRO A 115 4.56 22.76 -20.61
C PRO A 115 3.12 22.26 -20.59
N LEU A 116 2.17 23.17 -20.32
CA LEU A 116 0.75 22.85 -20.44
C LEU A 116 0.37 22.60 -21.90
N THR A 117 -0.66 21.77 -22.09
CA THR A 117 -1.30 21.55 -23.39
C THR A 117 -2.52 22.44 -23.56
N CYS A 118 -2.98 22.62 -24.80
CA CYS A 118 -4.24 23.33 -25.04
C CYS A 118 -5.41 22.67 -24.29
N THR A 119 -6.32 23.50 -23.78
CA THR A 119 -7.53 23.05 -23.09
C THR A 119 -8.77 23.64 -23.74
N LYS A 120 -9.96 23.15 -23.34
CA LYS A 120 -11.22 23.47 -24.01
C LYS A 120 -11.63 24.94 -23.89
N PHE A 121 -11.42 25.54 -22.72
CA PHE A 121 -11.82 26.91 -22.43
C PHE A 121 -10.66 27.90 -22.57
N LEU A 122 -9.42 27.43 -22.40
CA LEU A 122 -8.19 28.23 -22.53
C LEU A 122 -7.19 27.60 -23.53
N PRO A 123 -7.46 27.64 -24.86
CA PRO A 123 -6.54 27.12 -25.87
C PRO A 123 -5.12 27.72 -25.79
N SER A 124 -5.01 28.97 -25.35
CA SER A 124 -3.74 29.69 -25.19
C SER A 124 -2.87 29.22 -24.01
N LEU A 125 -3.29 28.19 -23.27
CA LEU A 125 -2.43 27.51 -22.30
C LEU A 125 -1.37 26.62 -22.97
N GLU A 126 -1.54 26.28 -24.25
CA GLU A 126 -0.56 25.47 -24.98
C GLU A 126 0.85 26.06 -24.92
N GLY A 127 1.82 25.26 -24.48
CA GLY A 127 3.22 25.67 -24.38
C GLY A 127 3.54 26.54 -23.15
N LYS A 128 2.56 26.83 -22.27
CA LYS A 128 2.78 27.71 -21.12
C LYS A 128 3.46 27.00 -19.95
N TYR A 129 4.43 27.69 -19.35
CA TYR A 129 5.09 27.34 -18.11
C TYR A 129 4.65 28.26 -16.97
N TRP A 130 4.87 27.83 -15.74
CA TRP A 130 4.69 28.69 -14.58
C TRP A 130 5.66 29.86 -14.56
N ASP A 131 6.93 29.60 -14.82
CA ASP A 131 8.00 30.58 -14.93
C ASP A 131 9.04 30.08 -15.93
N ASN A 132 9.50 30.96 -16.81
CA ASN A 132 10.50 30.67 -17.83
C ASN A 132 11.25 31.97 -18.18
N GLU A 133 12.46 31.86 -18.72
CA GLU A 133 13.24 33.01 -19.20
C GLU A 133 12.55 33.76 -20.33
N ASP A 134 11.78 33.03 -21.15
CA ASP A 134 10.94 33.62 -22.18
C ASP A 134 9.56 34.01 -21.59
N GLU A 135 9.31 35.32 -21.52
CA GLU A 135 8.05 35.90 -21.02
C GLU A 135 6.84 35.47 -21.87
N ASP A 136 7.02 35.18 -23.17
CA ASP A 136 5.93 34.82 -24.07
C ASP A 136 5.40 33.41 -23.80
N ILE A 137 6.16 32.54 -23.14
CA ILE A 137 5.74 31.21 -22.72
C ILE A 137 5.50 31.10 -21.21
N SER A 138 5.76 32.18 -20.46
CA SER A 138 5.51 32.24 -19.02
C SER A 138 4.09 32.68 -18.68
N LEU A 139 3.59 32.24 -17.53
CA LEU A 139 2.44 32.89 -16.90
C LEU A 139 2.85 34.25 -16.33
N THR A 140 2.00 35.24 -16.54
CA THR A 140 2.18 36.58 -15.95
C THR A 140 2.12 36.53 -14.42
N ASP A 141 2.73 37.49 -13.75
CA ASP A 141 2.65 37.65 -12.30
C ASP A 141 1.21 37.70 -11.77
N ALA A 142 0.29 38.29 -12.51
CA ALA A 142 -1.11 38.34 -12.14
C ALA A 142 -1.74 36.93 -12.15
N GLN A 143 -1.52 36.15 -13.22
CA GLN A 143 -2.00 34.77 -13.34
C GLN A 143 -1.43 33.87 -12.26
N ARG A 144 -0.12 33.96 -11.99
CA ARG A 144 0.52 33.24 -10.88
C ARG A 144 -0.09 33.59 -9.53
N ARG A 145 -0.36 34.88 -9.27
CA ARG A 145 -1.05 35.33 -8.04
C ARG A 145 -2.47 34.81 -7.94
N TYR A 146 -3.21 34.70 -9.05
CA TYR A 146 -4.53 34.08 -9.04
C TYR A 146 -4.46 32.62 -8.60
N ILE A 147 -3.56 31.82 -9.22
CA ILE A 147 -3.36 30.41 -8.83
C ILE A 147 -2.98 30.31 -7.35
N LYS A 148 -1.98 31.06 -6.87
CA LYS A 148 -1.55 31.01 -5.45
C LYS A 148 -2.69 31.35 -4.47
N ARG A 149 -3.63 32.21 -4.86
CA ARG A 149 -4.75 32.67 -4.01
C ARG A 149 -6.00 31.79 -4.13
N SER A 150 -6.09 30.94 -5.16
CA SER A 150 -7.16 29.96 -5.28
C SER A 150 -7.15 29.03 -4.07
N LYS A 151 -8.33 28.70 -3.56
CA LYS A 151 -8.51 27.91 -2.35
C LYS A 151 -8.95 26.50 -2.67
N ILE A 152 -8.40 25.55 -1.93
CA ILE A 152 -8.77 24.13 -1.95
C ILE A 152 -9.34 23.80 -0.57
N LEU A 153 -10.46 23.10 -0.53
CA LEU A 153 -11.01 22.61 0.73
C LEU A 153 -10.11 21.49 1.26
N ILE A 154 -9.56 21.67 2.46
CA ILE A 154 -8.78 20.65 3.17
C ILE A 154 -9.68 19.99 4.20
N ILE A 155 -9.66 18.66 4.23
CA ILE A 155 -10.31 17.85 5.26
C ILE A 155 -9.21 17.12 6.03
N ILE A 156 -9.11 17.42 7.31
CA ILE A 156 -8.07 16.90 8.20
C ILE A 156 -8.69 15.78 9.03
N ILE A 157 -8.07 14.61 8.99
CA ILE A 157 -8.36 13.49 9.89
C ILE A 157 -7.40 13.61 11.08
N ASP A 158 -7.97 13.80 12.27
CA ASP A 158 -7.21 13.98 13.51
C ASP A 158 -6.60 12.64 13.97
N LYS A 159 -5.37 12.69 14.50
CA LYS A 159 -4.66 11.54 15.11
C LYS A 159 -5.45 10.78 16.17
N SER A 160 -6.35 11.45 16.87
CA SER A 160 -7.21 10.87 17.91
C SER A 160 -8.39 10.08 17.35
N SER A 161 -8.55 10.04 16.02
CA SER A 161 -9.51 9.15 15.39
C SER A 161 -9.07 7.70 15.49
N ASP A 162 -10.02 6.79 15.68
CA ASP A 162 -9.76 5.35 15.79
C ASP A 162 -9.22 4.75 14.48
N GLU A 163 -8.33 3.75 14.58
CA GLU A 163 -7.63 3.15 13.42
C GLU A 163 -8.60 2.49 12.43
N PHE A 164 -9.63 1.80 12.93
CA PHE A 164 -10.66 1.21 12.09
C PHE A 164 -11.50 2.30 11.41
N ALA A 165 -11.81 3.38 12.12
CA ALA A 165 -12.51 4.52 11.56
C ALA A 165 -11.70 5.23 10.46
N GLN A 166 -10.38 5.35 10.64
CA GLN A 166 -9.46 5.87 9.61
C GLN A 166 -9.45 4.96 8.38
N TYR A 167 -9.33 3.63 8.54
CA TYR A 167 -9.39 2.66 7.45
C TYR A 167 -10.70 2.74 6.66
N GLU A 168 -11.83 2.77 7.35
CA GLU A 168 -13.17 2.89 6.74
C GLU A 168 -13.33 4.23 6.01
N MET A 169 -12.83 5.32 6.59
CA MET A 169 -12.80 6.61 5.91
C MET A 169 -11.95 6.54 4.63
N PHE A 170 -10.75 5.97 4.69
CA PHE A 170 -9.89 5.82 3.51
C PHE A 170 -10.57 5.02 2.41
N GLN A 171 -11.17 3.88 2.72
CA GLN A 171 -11.89 3.09 1.73
C GLN A 171 -13.02 3.88 1.08
N ARG A 172 -13.81 4.63 1.87
CA ARG A 172 -14.95 5.41 1.36
C ARG A 172 -14.51 6.60 0.52
N LEU A 173 -13.45 7.30 0.94
CA LEU A 173 -12.93 8.46 0.21
C LEU A 173 -12.28 8.06 -1.12
N ASN A 174 -11.66 6.89 -1.18
CA ASN A 174 -11.07 6.33 -2.38
C ASN A 174 -12.09 5.76 -3.39
N THR A 175 -13.41 6.01 -3.23
CA THR A 175 -14.44 5.54 -4.16
C THR A 175 -14.66 6.44 -5.39
N GLY A 176 -14.16 7.68 -5.39
CA GLY A 176 -14.42 8.67 -6.45
C GLY A 176 -13.37 8.81 -7.56
N GLY A 177 -12.24 8.09 -7.50
CA GLY A 177 -11.09 8.24 -8.40
C GLY A 177 -10.35 6.93 -8.71
N SER A 178 -9.05 7.00 -9.04
CA SER A 178 -8.21 5.80 -9.20
C SER A 178 -8.07 5.09 -7.85
N HIS A 179 -8.78 3.98 -7.68
CA HIS A 179 -8.86 3.26 -6.41
C HIS A 179 -7.47 2.82 -5.91
N LEU A 180 -7.16 3.17 -4.65
CA LEU A 180 -6.07 2.53 -3.91
C LEU A 180 -6.39 1.04 -3.72
N SER A 181 -5.39 0.17 -3.90
CA SER A 181 -5.51 -1.24 -3.57
C SER A 181 -5.71 -1.42 -2.06
N PRO A 182 -6.32 -2.54 -1.61
CA PRO A 182 -6.44 -2.81 -0.18
C PRO A 182 -5.09 -2.79 0.55
N GLN A 183 -4.01 -3.22 -0.11
CA GLN A 183 -2.66 -3.14 0.44
C GLN A 183 -2.16 -1.70 0.51
N GLU A 184 -2.44 -0.85 -0.47
CA GLU A 184 -2.07 0.57 -0.42
C GLU A 184 -2.76 1.27 0.77
N ILE A 185 -4.04 0.98 1.01
CA ILE A 185 -4.77 1.51 2.17
C ILE A 185 -4.15 0.99 3.48
N ARG A 186 -3.81 -0.31 3.55
CA ARG A 186 -3.14 -0.90 4.70
C ARG A 186 -1.80 -0.24 4.98
N ASN A 187 -1.01 0.03 3.94
CA ASN A 187 0.27 0.71 4.06
C ASN A 187 0.11 2.10 4.69
N CYS A 188 -0.91 2.87 4.29
CA CYS A 188 -1.20 4.18 4.89
C CYS A 188 -1.29 4.07 6.42
N ILE A 189 -2.06 3.09 6.91
CA ILE A 189 -2.29 2.93 8.34
C ILE A 189 -1.04 2.43 9.06
N ILE A 190 -0.32 1.48 8.46
CA ILE A 190 0.96 1.03 9.01
C ILE A 190 1.92 2.21 9.17
N VAL A 191 2.04 3.09 8.16
CA VAL A 191 2.92 4.27 8.25
C VAL A 191 2.45 5.26 9.31
N MET A 192 1.15 5.51 9.38
CA MET A 192 0.57 6.38 10.40
C MET A 192 0.84 5.86 11.81
N LYS A 193 0.86 4.54 11.98
CA LYS A 193 1.12 3.89 13.26
C LYS A 193 2.60 3.79 13.60
N ASN A 194 3.41 3.33 12.64
CA ASN A 194 4.84 3.10 12.78
C ASN A 194 5.53 3.11 11.41
N GLU A 195 6.02 4.29 11.02
CA GLU A 195 6.76 4.51 9.78
C GLU A 195 8.03 3.65 9.67
N GLU A 196 8.73 3.42 10.79
CA GLU A 196 9.93 2.59 10.79
C GLU A 196 9.59 1.13 10.47
N PHE A 197 8.53 0.59 11.08
CA PHE A 197 8.04 -0.75 10.79
C PHE A 197 7.69 -0.90 9.30
N TYR A 198 6.99 0.07 8.73
CA TYR A 198 6.69 0.08 7.30
C TYR A 198 7.95 0.05 6.42
N LYS A 199 8.94 0.89 6.71
CA LYS A 199 10.21 0.92 5.95
C LYS A 199 10.86 -0.44 5.94
N LYS A 200 10.88 -1.11 7.09
CA LYS A 200 11.45 -2.45 7.19
C LYS A 200 10.67 -3.50 6.39
N LEU A 201 9.33 -3.47 6.40
CA LEU A 201 8.51 -4.33 5.51
C LEU A 201 8.79 -4.07 4.02
N ARG A 202 8.93 -2.79 3.65
CA ARG A 202 9.25 -2.37 2.28
C ARG A 202 10.61 -2.91 1.86
N ASP A 203 11.62 -2.84 2.72
CA ASP A 203 12.95 -3.38 2.44
C ASP A 203 12.93 -4.89 2.20
N MET A 204 12.16 -5.64 3.01
CA MET A 204 11.96 -7.07 2.79
C MET A 204 11.26 -7.37 1.46
N SER A 205 10.30 -6.54 1.05
CA SER A 205 9.57 -6.70 -0.21
C SER A 205 10.43 -6.55 -1.46
N LYS A 206 11.60 -5.91 -1.32
CA LYS A 206 12.60 -5.71 -2.38
C LYS A 206 13.63 -6.83 -2.46
N TYR A 207 13.56 -7.84 -1.58
CA TYR A 207 14.56 -8.89 -1.54
C TYR A 207 14.55 -9.73 -2.82
N THR A 208 15.71 -9.89 -3.46
CA THR A 208 15.83 -10.46 -4.81
C THR A 208 15.29 -11.90 -4.90
N ASN A 209 15.71 -12.78 -4.00
CA ASN A 209 15.26 -14.17 -4.03
C ASN A 209 13.77 -14.30 -3.70
N PHE A 210 13.24 -13.41 -2.85
CA PHE A 210 11.80 -13.34 -2.60
C PHE A 210 11.01 -12.95 -3.86
N ILE A 211 11.43 -11.90 -4.56
CA ILE A 211 10.81 -11.47 -5.83
C ILE A 211 10.85 -12.61 -6.85
N ASN A 212 12.00 -13.28 -6.98
CA ASN A 212 12.16 -14.37 -7.93
C ASN A 212 11.33 -15.61 -7.57
N SER A 213 11.15 -15.93 -6.28
CA SER A 213 10.28 -17.02 -5.83
C SER A 213 8.79 -16.72 -6.00
N VAL A 214 8.40 -15.44 -6.04
CA VAL A 214 7.01 -14.98 -6.11
C VAL A 214 6.78 -14.11 -7.36
N PRO A 215 6.96 -14.64 -8.59
CA PRO A 215 6.77 -13.86 -9.81
C PRO A 215 5.29 -13.52 -10.02
N ILE A 216 4.88 -12.33 -9.59
CA ILE A 216 3.53 -11.78 -9.79
C ILE A 216 3.47 -10.93 -11.06
N SER A 217 2.25 -10.61 -11.52
CA SER A 217 2.08 -9.75 -12.70
C SER A 217 2.54 -8.32 -12.43
N GLU A 218 2.91 -7.57 -13.48
CA GLU A 218 3.26 -6.15 -13.35
C GLU A 218 2.14 -5.35 -12.67
N LYS A 219 0.88 -5.65 -13.01
CA LYS A 219 -0.29 -5.04 -12.38
C LYS A 219 -0.32 -5.28 -10.87
N ASP A 220 -0.12 -6.53 -10.44
CA ASP A 220 -0.14 -6.88 -9.01
C ASP A 220 1.06 -6.24 -8.27
N SER A 221 2.23 -6.18 -8.93
CA SER A 221 3.41 -5.48 -8.42
C SER A 221 3.13 -3.99 -8.20
N GLU A 222 2.50 -3.33 -9.18
CA GLU A 222 2.07 -1.93 -9.04
C GLU A 222 1.07 -1.77 -7.88
N GLU A 223 0.18 -2.73 -7.65
CA GLU A 223 -0.80 -2.77 -6.55
C GLU A 223 -0.19 -3.10 -5.18
N GLN A 224 1.14 -3.11 -5.07
CA GLN A 224 1.90 -3.44 -3.85
C GLN A 224 1.82 -4.92 -3.44
N GLY A 225 1.64 -5.83 -4.40
CA GLY A 225 1.46 -7.26 -4.14
C GLY A 225 2.63 -7.92 -3.39
N TYR A 226 3.88 -7.52 -3.67
CA TYR A 226 5.05 -8.01 -2.93
C TYR A 226 4.98 -7.66 -1.45
N LEU A 227 4.57 -6.43 -1.13
CA LEU A 227 4.42 -5.98 0.24
C LEU A 227 3.24 -6.68 0.94
N GLU A 228 2.17 -7.01 0.21
CA GLU A 228 1.09 -7.84 0.74
C GLU A 228 1.58 -9.25 1.13
N PHE A 229 2.46 -9.86 0.35
CA PHE A 229 3.08 -11.13 0.71
C PHE A 229 3.98 -11.02 1.94
N VAL A 230 4.76 -9.94 2.08
CA VAL A 230 5.53 -9.68 3.32
C VAL A 230 4.59 -9.52 4.52
N VAL A 231 3.49 -8.77 4.40
CA VAL A 231 2.49 -8.67 5.47
C VAL A 231 1.91 -10.05 5.82
N LYS A 232 1.60 -10.88 4.81
CA LYS A 232 1.13 -12.26 5.04
C LYS A 232 2.17 -13.12 5.74
N PHE A 233 3.46 -12.96 5.44
CA PHE A 233 4.53 -13.69 6.15
C PHE A 233 4.43 -13.49 7.67
N PHE A 234 4.30 -12.23 8.13
CA PHE A 234 4.15 -11.92 9.55
C PHE A 234 2.85 -12.48 10.13
N ILE A 235 1.72 -12.32 9.42
CA ILE A 235 0.42 -12.81 9.88
C ILE A 235 0.43 -14.34 9.99
N LEU A 236 0.99 -15.05 9.00
CA LEU A 236 1.08 -16.51 8.99
C LEU A 236 1.92 -17.07 10.15
N ARG A 237 2.92 -16.32 10.63
CA ARG A 237 3.78 -16.73 11.74
C ARG A 237 3.18 -16.40 13.11
N TYR A 238 2.55 -15.24 13.27
CA TYR A 238 2.16 -14.72 14.58
C TYR A 238 0.66 -14.73 14.86
N SER A 239 -0.19 -14.79 13.83
CA SER A 239 -1.64 -14.80 14.03
C SER A 239 -2.09 -16.07 14.73
N LYS A 240 -2.99 -15.90 15.69
CA LYS A 240 -3.76 -17.02 16.28
C LYS A 240 -5.00 -17.34 15.48
N PHE A 241 -5.34 -16.49 14.52
CA PHE A 241 -6.53 -16.61 13.67
C PHE A 241 -7.86 -16.68 14.44
N ASP A 242 -7.95 -15.99 15.57
CA ASP A 242 -9.14 -15.97 16.45
C ASP A 242 -10.22 -15.01 15.94
N VAL A 243 -10.69 -15.27 14.72
CA VAL A 243 -11.69 -14.46 14.01
C VAL A 243 -12.77 -15.34 13.40
N SER A 244 -13.88 -14.78 12.94
CA SER A 244 -14.87 -15.57 12.17
C SER A 244 -14.38 -15.85 10.75
N ASP A 245 -14.68 -17.03 10.21
CA ASP A 245 -14.46 -17.34 8.78
C ASP A 245 -15.25 -16.42 7.85
N SER A 246 -16.30 -15.77 8.36
CA SER A 246 -17.12 -14.82 7.61
C SER A 246 -16.52 -13.42 7.48
N GLU A 247 -15.46 -13.13 8.22
CA GLU A 247 -14.83 -11.81 8.29
C GLU A 247 -14.30 -11.34 6.93
N ASN A 248 -14.22 -10.02 6.74
CA ASN A 248 -13.61 -9.47 5.54
C ASN A 248 -12.10 -9.76 5.56
N TYR A 249 -11.58 -10.39 4.51
CA TYR A 249 -10.17 -10.78 4.44
C TYR A 249 -9.21 -9.59 4.54
N ASN A 250 -9.54 -8.45 3.94
CA ASN A 250 -8.67 -7.28 4.00
C ASN A 250 -8.66 -6.65 5.38
N ASN A 251 -9.81 -6.61 6.07
CA ASN A 251 -9.92 -6.15 7.45
C ASN A 251 -9.11 -7.07 8.35
N PHE A 252 -9.30 -8.39 8.23
CA PHE A 252 -8.52 -9.39 8.96
C PHE A 252 -7.00 -9.16 8.82
N LEU A 253 -6.49 -8.99 7.60
CA LEU A 253 -5.05 -8.76 7.42
C LEU A 253 -4.58 -7.44 8.04
N THR A 254 -5.41 -6.40 7.98
CA THR A 254 -5.11 -5.09 8.56
C THR A 254 -5.14 -5.13 10.09
N ASP A 255 -6.14 -5.76 10.69
CA ASP A 255 -6.27 -5.85 12.15
C ASP A 255 -5.13 -6.67 12.76
N GLU A 256 -4.78 -7.81 12.14
CA GLU A 256 -3.68 -8.66 12.61
C GLU A 256 -2.34 -7.95 12.55
N ILE A 257 -1.99 -7.28 11.43
CA ILE A 257 -0.71 -6.58 11.34
C ILE A 257 -0.64 -5.39 12.32
N LEU A 258 -1.76 -4.71 12.59
CA LEU A 258 -1.82 -3.63 13.57
C LEU A 258 -1.70 -4.14 15.00
N GLU A 259 -2.32 -5.29 15.32
CA GLU A 259 -2.15 -5.94 16.61
C GLU A 259 -0.67 -6.33 16.85
N LEU A 260 0.01 -6.80 15.80
CA LEU A 260 1.45 -7.10 15.86
C LEU A 260 2.30 -5.85 16.13
N ILE A 261 2.02 -4.75 15.44
CA ILE A 261 2.71 -3.47 15.65
C ILE A 261 2.47 -2.97 17.09
N ASN A 262 1.24 -3.09 17.60
CA ASN A 262 0.86 -2.64 18.94
C ASN A 262 1.53 -3.46 20.07
N LYS A 263 1.66 -4.78 19.90
CA LYS A 263 2.33 -5.64 20.88
C LYS A 263 3.83 -5.37 20.97
N ASN A 264 4.44 -4.84 19.90
CA ASN A 264 5.86 -4.51 19.79
C ASN A 264 6.80 -5.63 20.27
N ASN A 265 6.41 -6.88 20.03
CA ASN A 265 7.09 -8.07 20.54
C ASN A 265 7.78 -8.87 19.43
N ILE A 266 8.09 -8.20 18.31
CA ILE A 266 8.74 -8.82 17.15
C ILE A 266 10.20 -8.36 17.14
N ASP A 267 11.12 -9.31 17.23
CA ASP A 267 12.51 -9.06 16.88
C ASP A 267 12.62 -9.02 15.36
N PHE A 268 12.72 -7.80 14.81
CA PHE A 268 12.71 -7.62 13.37
C PHE A 268 13.98 -8.17 12.70
N GLU A 269 15.13 -8.14 13.38
CA GLU A 269 16.37 -8.64 12.78
C GLU A 269 16.32 -10.17 12.67
N GLU A 270 15.78 -10.85 13.68
CA GLU A 270 15.52 -12.29 13.64
C GLU A 270 14.54 -12.65 12.52
N GLU A 271 13.41 -11.93 12.42
CA GLU A 271 12.41 -12.21 11.38
C GLU A 271 12.93 -11.93 9.97
N LYS A 272 13.78 -10.91 9.81
CA LYS A 272 14.44 -10.62 8.53
C LYS A 272 15.40 -11.74 8.13
N ASP A 273 16.18 -12.27 9.06
CA ASP A 273 17.07 -13.42 8.81
C ASP A 273 16.28 -14.67 8.42
N ILE A 274 15.21 -15.00 9.17
CA ILE A 274 14.33 -16.13 8.84
C ILE A 274 13.69 -15.95 7.46
N PHE A 275 13.23 -14.74 7.13
CA PHE A 275 12.67 -14.43 5.82
C PHE A 275 13.69 -14.66 4.70
N GLN A 276 14.92 -14.11 4.85
CA GLN A 276 15.97 -14.28 3.85
C GLN A 276 16.34 -15.75 3.66
N LYS A 277 16.61 -16.47 4.75
CA LYS A 277 16.88 -17.92 4.71
C LYS A 277 15.78 -18.71 4.01
N THR A 278 14.53 -18.38 4.30
CA THR A 278 13.35 -19.04 3.72
C THR A 278 13.31 -18.86 2.21
N PHE A 279 13.46 -17.62 1.72
CA PHE A 279 13.37 -17.34 0.28
C PHE A 279 14.63 -17.74 -0.49
N ASP A 280 15.81 -17.75 0.15
CA ASP A 280 17.03 -18.31 -0.43
C ASP A 280 16.86 -19.80 -0.69
N LEU A 281 16.38 -20.53 0.32
CA LEU A 281 16.15 -21.96 0.23
C LEU A 281 15.04 -22.31 -0.76
N LEU A 282 13.93 -21.56 -0.76
CA LEU A 282 12.86 -21.77 -1.74
C LEU A 282 13.33 -21.50 -3.18
N TYR A 283 14.13 -20.47 -3.38
CA TYR A 283 14.66 -20.14 -4.70
C TYR A 283 15.68 -21.19 -5.17
N GLU A 284 16.54 -21.68 -4.27
CA GLU A 284 17.48 -22.77 -4.58
C GLU A 284 16.76 -24.06 -5.00
N VAL A 285 15.71 -24.43 -4.27
CA VAL A 285 15.04 -25.74 -4.46
C VAL A 285 13.97 -25.72 -5.56
N MET A 286 13.26 -24.61 -5.70
CA MET A 286 12.08 -24.51 -6.58
C MET A 286 12.17 -23.37 -7.61
N ASP A 287 13.19 -22.51 -7.56
CA ASP A 287 13.35 -21.35 -8.44
C ASP A 287 12.06 -20.49 -8.43
N GLU A 288 11.64 -19.98 -9.58
CA GLU A 288 10.38 -19.26 -9.78
C GLU A 288 9.10 -20.11 -9.59
N ASN A 289 9.23 -21.40 -9.27
CA ASN A 289 8.09 -22.34 -9.20
C ASN A 289 7.62 -22.65 -7.77
N ALA A 290 8.22 -22.03 -6.75
CA ALA A 290 7.93 -22.30 -5.34
C ALA A 290 6.43 -22.27 -4.99
N PHE A 291 5.67 -21.37 -5.63
CA PHE A 291 4.24 -21.18 -5.36
C PHE A 291 3.35 -21.38 -6.59
N LYS A 292 3.89 -21.90 -7.70
CA LYS A 292 3.12 -22.23 -8.91
C LYS A 292 2.49 -23.61 -8.77
N LYS A 293 1.35 -23.86 -9.43
CA LYS A 293 0.68 -25.16 -9.33
C LYS A 293 1.60 -26.28 -9.86
N TYR A 294 1.77 -27.36 -9.11
CA TYR A 294 2.54 -28.52 -9.53
C TYR A 294 1.65 -29.63 -10.13
N ASP A 295 2.01 -30.14 -11.31
CA ASP A 295 1.43 -31.34 -11.94
C ASP A 295 2.31 -32.56 -11.66
N LYS A 296 1.79 -33.52 -10.89
CA LYS A 296 2.52 -34.75 -10.57
C LYS A 296 2.71 -35.67 -11.78
N GLU A 297 1.76 -35.70 -12.72
CA GLU A 297 1.83 -36.57 -13.89
C GLU A 297 2.85 -36.06 -14.91
N LYS A 298 2.96 -34.74 -15.03
CA LYS A 298 3.90 -34.09 -15.97
C LYS A 298 5.22 -33.68 -15.35
N ASN A 299 5.38 -33.88 -14.03
CA ASN A 299 6.53 -33.44 -13.23
C ASN A 299 6.90 -31.98 -13.52
N LYS A 300 5.89 -31.09 -13.57
CA LYS A 300 6.07 -29.70 -14.01
C LYS A 300 5.16 -28.74 -13.28
N SER A 301 5.72 -27.61 -12.87
CA SER A 301 4.97 -26.47 -12.35
C SER A 301 4.45 -25.55 -13.46
N TYR A 302 3.27 -24.98 -13.29
CA TYR A 302 2.62 -24.13 -14.28
C TYR A 302 1.64 -23.13 -13.65
N GLY A 303 1.30 -22.10 -14.44
CA GLY A 303 0.34 -21.08 -14.04
C GLY A 303 0.94 -19.97 -13.17
N PRO A 304 0.09 -19.05 -12.68
CA PRO A 304 0.52 -17.95 -11.83
C PRO A 304 0.86 -18.43 -10.41
N VAL A 305 1.52 -17.55 -9.64
CA VAL A 305 1.69 -17.71 -8.19
C VAL A 305 0.32 -17.88 -7.52
N LEU A 306 0.18 -18.93 -6.71
CA LEU A 306 -1.03 -19.19 -5.96
C LEU A 306 -0.88 -18.68 -4.52
N VAL A 307 -1.73 -17.73 -4.14
CA VAL A 307 -1.79 -17.24 -2.74
C VAL A 307 -2.00 -18.38 -1.75
N GLY A 308 -2.84 -19.37 -2.10
CA GLY A 308 -3.03 -20.55 -1.27
C GLY A 308 -1.77 -21.40 -1.11
N ALA A 309 -0.92 -21.52 -2.13
CA ALA A 309 0.35 -22.23 -1.98
C ALA A 309 1.28 -21.48 -1.01
N TYR A 310 1.32 -20.15 -1.10
CA TYR A 310 2.07 -19.32 -0.14
C TYR A 310 1.57 -19.52 1.30
N GLU A 311 0.25 -19.44 1.52
CA GLU A 311 -0.41 -19.68 2.81
C GLU A 311 -0.16 -21.10 3.35
N ALA A 312 0.11 -22.08 2.49
CA ALA A 312 0.30 -23.50 2.85
C ALA A 312 1.76 -23.94 3.02
N ILE A 313 2.73 -23.17 2.52
CA ILE A 313 4.17 -23.54 2.55
C ILE A 313 4.91 -22.76 3.64
N ILE A 314 4.69 -21.45 3.72
CA ILE A 314 5.45 -20.55 4.59
C ILE A 314 5.37 -20.89 6.09
N PRO A 315 4.18 -21.16 6.69
CA PRO A 315 4.09 -21.39 8.12
C PRO A 315 4.91 -22.61 8.59
N GLY A 316 4.79 -23.72 7.87
CA GLY A 316 5.46 -24.98 8.19
C GLY A 316 6.96 -24.95 7.87
N LEU A 317 7.34 -24.36 6.74
CA LEU A 317 8.75 -24.20 6.36
C LEU A 317 9.49 -23.31 7.35
N THR A 318 8.95 -22.13 7.66
CA THR A 318 9.63 -21.18 8.56
C THR A 318 9.72 -21.66 10.00
N ALA A 319 8.85 -22.59 10.42
CA ALA A 319 8.92 -23.24 11.73
C ALA A 319 10.01 -24.31 11.81
N ASN A 320 10.46 -24.85 10.67
CA ASN A 320 11.43 -25.95 10.59
C ASN A 320 12.59 -25.59 9.64
N ILE A 321 12.93 -24.29 9.53
CA ILE A 321 13.82 -23.79 8.49
C ILE A 321 15.23 -24.41 8.60
N ASP A 322 15.77 -24.51 9.81
CA ASP A 322 17.10 -25.05 10.05
C ASP A 322 17.20 -26.53 9.60
N TYR A 323 16.16 -27.32 9.82
CA TYR A 323 16.10 -28.72 9.34
C TYR A 323 16.11 -28.77 7.81
N TYR A 324 15.28 -27.96 7.15
CA TYR A 324 15.15 -28.00 5.69
C TYR A 324 16.35 -27.39 4.95
N GLN A 325 17.15 -26.54 5.60
CA GLN A 325 18.44 -26.10 5.06
C GLN A 325 19.41 -27.27 4.86
N GLU A 326 19.36 -28.28 5.73
CA GLU A 326 20.18 -29.49 5.60
C GLU A 326 19.53 -30.57 4.72
N ASN A 327 18.21 -30.47 4.48
CA ASN A 327 17.39 -31.50 3.82
C ASN A 327 16.64 -30.93 2.60
N THR A 328 17.38 -30.33 1.66
CA THR A 328 16.82 -29.61 0.50
C THR A 328 16.03 -30.51 -0.47
N GLU A 329 16.44 -31.76 -0.65
CA GLU A 329 15.71 -32.74 -1.48
C GLU A 329 14.34 -33.06 -0.86
N GLU A 330 14.29 -33.30 0.45
CA GLU A 330 13.03 -33.54 1.17
C GLU A 330 12.11 -32.32 1.09
N LEU A 331 12.66 -31.10 1.20
CA LEU A 331 11.89 -29.88 1.03
C LEU A 331 11.20 -29.83 -0.35
N SER A 332 11.93 -30.15 -1.42
CA SER A 332 11.37 -30.18 -2.78
C SER A 332 10.20 -31.15 -2.88
N GLU A 333 10.34 -32.33 -2.27
CA GLU A 333 9.30 -33.36 -2.28
C GLU A 333 8.07 -32.93 -1.47
N VAL A 334 8.26 -32.38 -0.27
CA VAL A 334 7.16 -31.90 0.59
C VAL A 334 6.38 -30.80 -0.11
N ILE A 335 7.06 -29.81 -0.71
CA ILE A 335 6.41 -28.74 -1.49
C ILE A 335 5.58 -29.31 -2.64
N LYS A 336 6.12 -30.27 -3.40
CA LYS A 336 5.38 -30.92 -4.49
C LYS A 336 4.17 -31.71 -3.99
N GLN A 337 4.27 -32.32 -2.80
CA GLN A 337 3.19 -33.10 -2.20
C GLN A 337 2.00 -32.22 -1.77
N VAL A 338 2.24 -30.99 -1.30
CA VAL A 338 1.20 -30.02 -0.87
C VAL A 338 0.04 -29.96 -1.87
N TYR A 339 0.32 -29.86 -3.17
CA TYR A 339 -0.70 -29.70 -4.22
C TYR A 339 -1.64 -30.90 -4.39
N SER A 340 -1.23 -32.08 -3.89
CA SER A 340 -1.99 -33.32 -3.95
C SER A 340 -2.58 -33.76 -2.60
N SER A 341 -2.25 -33.07 -1.51
CA SER A 341 -2.71 -33.42 -0.17
C SER A 341 -4.18 -33.04 0.05
N ASP A 342 -4.91 -33.91 0.74
CA ASP A 342 -6.33 -33.70 1.04
C ASP A 342 -6.59 -32.41 1.84
N GLY A 343 -5.71 -32.06 2.78
CA GLY A 343 -5.80 -30.83 3.56
C GLY A 343 -5.76 -29.56 2.68
N TYR A 344 -4.79 -29.50 1.76
CA TYR A 344 -4.69 -28.42 0.79
C TYR A 344 -5.91 -28.35 -0.12
N LEU A 345 -6.30 -29.48 -0.73
CA LEU A 345 -7.44 -29.56 -1.65
C LEU A 345 -8.78 -29.20 -0.97
N ALA A 346 -8.95 -29.58 0.30
CA ALA A 346 -10.12 -29.24 1.09
C ALA A 346 -10.18 -27.74 1.42
N ALA A 347 -9.04 -27.10 1.69
CA ALA A 347 -8.97 -25.68 2.00
C ALA A 347 -9.19 -24.78 0.76
N ILE A 348 -8.74 -25.20 -0.42
CA ILE A 348 -8.94 -24.44 -1.67
C ILE A 348 -10.27 -24.74 -2.38
N LYS A 349 -11.11 -25.60 -1.79
CA LYS A 349 -12.39 -26.01 -2.40
C LYS A 349 -13.32 -24.81 -2.59
N ARG A 350 -14.06 -24.82 -3.70
CA ARG A 350 -15.06 -23.78 -4.01
C ARG A 350 -16.07 -23.65 -2.87
N GLY A 351 -16.20 -22.45 -2.32
CA GLY A 351 -17.11 -22.13 -1.21
C GLY A 351 -16.40 -21.84 0.12
N VAL A 352 -15.11 -22.17 0.25
CA VAL A 352 -14.32 -21.75 1.41
C VAL A 352 -13.99 -20.26 1.29
N ARG A 353 -14.31 -19.48 2.33
CA ARG A 353 -14.01 -18.04 2.37
C ARG A 353 -12.50 -17.82 2.59
N PRO A 354 -11.93 -16.70 2.13
CA PRO A 354 -10.47 -16.48 2.22
C PRO A 354 -9.91 -16.56 3.64
N VAL A 355 -10.61 -16.03 4.65
CA VAL A 355 -10.22 -16.14 6.06
C VAL A 355 -10.23 -17.59 6.52
N GLY A 356 -11.29 -18.35 6.23
CA GLY A 356 -11.32 -19.79 6.53
C GLY A 356 -10.24 -20.58 5.78
N ARG A 357 -9.85 -20.14 4.58
CA ARG A 357 -8.79 -20.77 3.78
C ARG A 357 -7.42 -20.57 4.42
N ILE A 358 -7.02 -19.34 4.72
CA ILE A 358 -5.68 -19.04 5.28
C ILE A 358 -5.47 -19.80 6.60
N LYS A 359 -6.50 -19.90 7.44
CA LYS A 359 -6.46 -20.68 8.69
C LYS A 359 -6.16 -22.15 8.47
N ARG A 360 -6.99 -22.81 7.65
CA ARG A 360 -6.85 -24.24 7.37
C ARG A 360 -5.51 -24.54 6.72
N LEU A 361 -5.04 -23.65 5.83
CA LEU A 361 -3.75 -23.81 5.18
C LEU A 361 -2.59 -23.60 6.15
N ALA A 362 -2.69 -22.67 7.09
CA ALA A 362 -1.66 -22.47 8.10
C ALA A 362 -1.54 -23.64 9.07
N GLU A 363 -2.67 -24.23 9.49
CA GLU A 363 -2.70 -25.45 10.30
C GLU A 363 -2.13 -26.64 9.52
N PHE A 364 -2.64 -26.89 8.30
CA PHE A 364 -2.15 -27.93 7.40
C PHE A 364 -0.64 -27.81 7.12
N SER A 365 -0.15 -26.58 6.94
CA SER A 365 1.26 -26.31 6.69
C SER A 365 2.13 -26.82 7.85
N LYS A 366 1.73 -26.55 9.09
CA LYS A 366 2.46 -27.02 10.28
C LYS A 366 2.48 -28.55 10.38
N GLU A 367 1.42 -29.23 9.92
CA GLU A 367 1.36 -30.70 9.93
C GLU A 367 2.23 -31.34 8.84
N ILE A 368 2.17 -30.84 7.60
CA ILE A 368 2.87 -31.49 6.48
C ILE A 368 4.38 -31.26 6.51
N PHE A 369 4.81 -30.11 7.03
CA PHE A 369 6.23 -29.77 7.24
C PHE A 369 6.73 -30.18 8.63
N LEU A 370 5.93 -30.89 9.44
CA LEU A 370 6.34 -31.35 10.76
C LEU A 370 7.46 -32.39 10.65
N ARG A 371 8.65 -32.09 11.17
CA ARG A 371 9.78 -33.03 11.23
C ARG A 371 10.59 -32.83 12.51
N GLY A 372 10.66 -33.90 13.31
CA GLY A 372 11.54 -34.04 14.48
C GLY A 372 11.13 -33.22 15.71
N GLU A 373 10.80 -33.92 16.80
CA GLU A 373 11.09 -33.42 18.16
C GLU A 373 12.59 -33.53 18.46
#